data_AF-A0AAW8AXH7-F1
#
_entry.id   AF-A0AAW8AXH7-F1
#
_cell.length_a   1.000
_cell.length_b   1.000
_cell.length_c   1.000
_cell.angle_alpha   90.00
_cell.angle_beta   90.00
_cell.angle_gamma   90.00
#
_symmetry.space_group_name_H-M   'P 1'
#
loop_
_entity.id
_entity.type
_entity.pdbx_description
1 polymer ?
#
loop_
_entity_poly.entity_id
_entity_poly.type
_entity_poly.pdbx_seq_one_letter_code
_entity_poly.pdbx_strand_id
1 'polypeptide(L)'
;MTKLSAALLLTSSLVGCAAVVKTPYQAPAVQVPGSFQYDKAKAKTASVEQYSDRWWTLFGDAQLNQLVTNVLERNSDLAVA
;
A
#
# COMPACT_ATOMS: atom_id res chain seq x y z
N MET A 1 -7.66 42.04 33.05
CA MET A 1 -6.70 40.93 33.25
C MET A 1 -7.42 39.58 33.40
N THR A 2 -8.51 39.49 34.15
CA THR A 2 -9.31 38.26 34.35
C THR A 2 -9.88 37.61 33.08
N LYS A 3 -10.34 38.39 32.09
CA LYS A 3 -10.87 37.86 30.82
C LYS A 3 -9.80 37.19 29.94
N LEU A 4 -8.58 37.72 29.96
CA LEU A 4 -7.42 37.16 29.26
C LEU A 4 -6.98 35.83 29.89
N SER A 5 -6.98 35.76 31.22
CA SER A 5 -6.68 34.51 31.95
C SER A 5 -7.71 33.43 31.68
N ALA A 6 -9.00 33.77 31.62
CA ALA A 6 -10.07 32.82 31.31
C ALA A 6 -9.99 32.30 29.86
N ALA A 7 -9.67 33.17 28.89
CA ALA A 7 -9.46 32.77 27.50
C ALA A 7 -8.27 31.82 27.36
N LEU A 8 -7.17 32.08 28.06
CA LEU A 8 -5.96 31.25 28.02
C LEU A 8 -6.23 29.84 28.58
N LEU A 9 -6.93 29.75 29.71
CA LEU A 9 -7.33 28.48 30.32
C LEU A 9 -8.24 27.66 29.40
N LEU A 10 -9.19 28.32 28.73
CA LEU A 10 -10.12 27.65 27.81
C LEU A 10 -9.39 27.09 26.58
N THR A 11 -8.44 27.85 26.00
CA THR A 11 -7.66 27.37 24.84
C THR A 11 -6.71 26.22 25.18
N SER A 12 -6.16 26.19 26.40
CA SER A 12 -5.29 25.09 26.85
C SER A 12 -6.05 23.77 27.03
N SER A 13 -7.36 23.80 27.29
CA SER A 13 -8.18 22.59 27.43
C SER A 13 -8.46 21.86 26.12
N LEU A 14 -8.30 22.53 24.96
CA LEU A 14 -8.56 21.95 23.63
C LEU A 14 -7.36 21.16 23.05
N VAL A 15 -6.17 21.23 23.65
CA VAL A 15 -4.96 20.57 23.13
C VAL A 15 -4.94 19.05 23.41
N GLY A 16 -5.88 18.56 24.23
CA GLY A 16 -6.01 17.14 24.58
C GLY A 16 -6.46 16.22 23.42
N CYS A 17 -7.06 16.76 22.36
CA CYS A 17 -7.60 15.94 21.26
C CYS A 17 -6.65 15.74 20.07
N ALA A 18 -5.55 16.48 19.95
CA ALA A 18 -4.83 16.57 18.67
C ALA A 18 -3.39 16.04 18.65
N ALA A 19 -2.72 15.77 19.78
CA ALA A 19 -1.25 15.67 19.74
C ALA A 19 -0.56 14.56 20.55
N VAL A 20 -1.26 13.70 21.30
CA VAL A 20 -0.58 12.78 22.24
C VAL A 20 -0.82 11.29 21.96
N VAL A 21 -1.46 10.93 20.85
CA VAL A 21 -1.74 9.51 20.53
C VAL A 21 -1.30 9.09 19.12
N LYS A 22 -0.58 9.95 18.40
CA LYS A 22 0.04 9.55 17.13
C LYS A 22 1.42 8.98 17.41
N THR A 23 1.49 7.70 17.72
CA THR A 23 2.76 6.99 17.76
C THR A 23 3.29 6.85 16.33
N PRO A 24 4.61 6.96 16.10
CA PRO A 24 5.17 6.63 14.80
C PRO A 24 4.87 5.16 14.52
N TYR A 25 4.29 4.88 13.35
CA TYR A 25 4.10 3.51 12.91
C TYR A 25 5.46 2.81 12.85
N GLN A 26 5.58 1.69 13.54
CA GLN A 26 6.72 0.78 13.45
C GLN A 26 6.21 -0.52 12.85
N ALA A 27 6.69 -0.87 11.66
CA ALA A 27 6.40 -2.15 11.05
C ALA A 27 6.95 -3.27 11.97
N PRO A 28 6.13 -4.26 12.37
CA PRO A 28 6.60 -5.34 13.22
C PRO A 28 7.68 -6.16 12.50
N ALA A 29 8.71 -6.56 13.23
CA ALA A 29 9.72 -7.47 12.70
C ALA A 29 9.10 -8.86 12.51
N VAL A 30 9.07 -9.34 11.27
CA VAL A 30 8.59 -10.68 10.91
C VAL A 30 9.79 -11.62 10.81
N GLN A 31 9.79 -12.71 11.57
CA GLN A 31 10.83 -13.74 11.45
C GLN A 31 10.50 -14.68 10.28
N VAL A 32 11.06 -14.38 9.11
CA VAL A 32 11.02 -15.25 7.93
C VAL A 32 12.45 -15.52 7.44
N PRO A 33 12.68 -16.66 6.76
CA PRO A 33 13.95 -16.91 6.09
C PRO A 33 14.25 -15.80 5.07
N GLY A 34 15.51 -15.36 4.99
CA GLY A 34 15.94 -14.35 4.02
C GLY A 34 15.85 -14.80 2.56
N SER A 35 15.67 -16.10 2.30
CA SER A 35 15.41 -16.66 0.98
C SER A 35 14.58 -17.95 1.07
N PHE A 36 13.88 -18.27 -0.01
CA PHE A 36 13.17 -19.54 -0.13
C PHE A 36 14.15 -20.69 -0.39
N GLN A 37 13.90 -21.87 0.19
CA GLN A 37 14.78 -23.04 0.08
C GLN A 37 15.03 -23.52 -1.36
N TYR A 38 14.14 -23.17 -2.30
CA TYR A 38 14.22 -23.57 -3.71
C TYR A 38 14.47 -22.40 -4.66
N ASP A 39 15.11 -21.33 -4.18
CA ASP A 39 15.54 -20.19 -5.02
C ASP A 39 16.77 -20.55 -5.88
N LYS A 40 16.65 -21.62 -6.69
CA LYS A 40 17.70 -22.06 -7.61
C LYS A 40 17.72 -21.15 -8.84
N ALA A 41 18.49 -20.06 -8.76
CA ALA A 41 19.22 -19.38 -9.85
C ALA A 41 18.48 -18.99 -11.16
N LYS A 42 17.16 -19.17 -11.30
CA LYS A 42 16.36 -18.69 -12.44
C LYS A 42 15.60 -17.40 -12.17
N ALA A 43 15.55 -16.93 -10.92
CA ALA A 43 14.84 -15.72 -10.53
C ALA A 43 15.59 -14.41 -10.85
N LYS A 44 16.87 -14.47 -11.28
CA LYS A 44 17.68 -13.26 -11.52
C LYS A 44 17.47 -12.58 -12.89
N THR A 45 16.76 -13.20 -13.83
CA THR A 45 16.69 -12.70 -15.22
C THR A 45 15.31 -12.20 -15.63
N ALA A 46 14.26 -12.59 -14.93
CA ALA A 46 12.97 -11.94 -15.05
C ALA A 46 12.88 -10.92 -13.92
N SER A 47 13.04 -9.64 -14.24
CA SER A 47 12.55 -8.55 -13.40
C SER A 47 11.08 -8.84 -13.10
N VAL A 48 10.80 -9.44 -11.93
CA VAL A 48 9.43 -9.79 -11.51
C VAL A 48 8.57 -8.53 -11.49
N GLU A 49 9.18 -7.37 -11.22
CA GLU A 49 8.53 -6.06 -11.35
C GLU A 49 8.12 -5.69 -12.78
N GLN A 50 8.77 -6.22 -13.83
CA GLN A 50 8.41 -5.89 -15.21
C GLN A 50 7.15 -6.64 -15.68
N TYR A 51 6.84 -7.78 -15.07
CA TYR A 51 5.73 -8.64 -15.46
C TYR A 51 4.61 -8.74 -14.42
N SER A 52 4.76 -8.17 -13.21
CA SER A 52 3.71 -8.20 -12.17
C SER A 52 2.39 -7.65 -12.69
N ASP A 53 2.45 -6.54 -13.40
CA ASP A 53 1.28 -5.79 -13.82
C ASP A 53 0.66 -6.35 -15.11
N ARG A 54 1.39 -7.20 -15.82
CA ARG A 54 0.99 -7.81 -17.11
C ARG A 54 1.27 -9.30 -17.16
N TRP A 55 0.99 -10.00 -16.07
CA TRP A 55 1.27 -11.44 -15.91
C TRP A 55 0.70 -12.28 -17.07
N TRP A 56 -0.44 -11.87 -17.63
CA TRP A 56 -1.13 -12.59 -18.69
C TRP A 56 -0.35 -12.60 -20.03
N THR A 57 0.60 -11.68 -20.24
CA THR A 57 1.42 -11.70 -21.47
C THR A 57 2.42 -12.85 -21.49
N LEU A 58 2.74 -13.43 -20.33
CA LEU A 58 3.65 -14.56 -20.21
C LEU A 58 3.11 -15.83 -20.89
N PHE A 59 1.80 -15.89 -21.12
CA PHE A 59 1.16 -17.00 -21.85
C PHE A 59 1.39 -16.93 -23.36
N GLY A 60 1.83 -15.79 -23.90
CA GLY A 60 2.04 -15.62 -25.34
C GLY A 60 0.76 -15.65 -26.18
N ASP A 61 -0.42 -15.52 -25.55
CA ASP A 61 -1.73 -15.60 -26.19
C ASP A 61 -2.27 -14.19 -26.49
N ALA A 62 -2.42 -13.88 -27.79
CA ALA A 62 -2.91 -12.58 -28.24
C ALA A 62 -4.41 -12.36 -27.90
N GLN A 63 -5.23 -13.41 -27.93
CA GLN A 63 -6.64 -13.31 -27.57
C GLN A 63 -6.78 -13.05 -26.06
N LEU A 64 -6.00 -13.77 -25.24
CA LEU A 64 -5.95 -13.52 -23.80
C LEU A 64 -5.55 -12.07 -23.50
N ASN A 65 -4.53 -11.56 -24.20
CA ASN A 65 -4.09 -10.17 -24.05
C ASN A 65 -5.24 -9.18 -24.31
N GLN A 66 -6.02 -9.38 -25.36
CA GLN A 66 -7.16 -8.52 -25.68
C GLN A 66 -8.27 -8.63 -24.64
N LEU A 67 -8.58 -9.84 -24.17
CA LEU A 67 -9.60 -10.05 -23.14
C LEU A 67 -9.24 -9.34 -21.84
N VAL A 68 -8.00 -9.46 -21.38
CA VAL A 68 -7.58 -8.80 -20.14
C VAL A 68 -7.57 -7.28 -20.30
N THR A 69 -7.12 -6.74 -21.44
CA THR A 69 -7.24 -5.30 -21.72
C THR A 69 -8.69 -4.81 -21.64
N ASN A 70 -9.63 -5.54 -22.24
CA ASN A 70 -11.05 -5.17 -22.18
C ASN A 70 -11.61 -5.20 -20.76
N VAL A 71 -11.18 -6.16 -19.93
CA VAL A 71 -11.60 -6.25 -18.51
C VAL A 71 -11.03 -5.07 -17.72
N LEU A 72 -9.75 -4.74 -17.88
CA LEU A 72 -9.13 -3.61 -17.17
C LEU A 72 -9.78 -2.27 -17.51
N GLU A 73 -10.27 -2.09 -18.74
CA GLU A 73 -10.95 -0.85 -19.16
C GLU A 73 -12.40 -0.73 -18.69
N ARG A 74 -13.09 -1.86 -18.46
CA ARG A 74 -14.56 -1.88 -18.37
C ARG A 74 -15.13 -2.55 -17.11
N ASN A 75 -14.29 -3.18 -16.29
CA ASN A 75 -14.76 -3.88 -15.12
C ASN A 75 -15.17 -2.90 -14.00
N SER A 76 -16.44 -2.96 -13.59
CA SER A 76 -17.00 -2.09 -12.56
C SER A 76 -16.47 -2.37 -11.16
N ASP A 77 -16.10 -3.62 -10.86
CA ASP A 77 -15.53 -3.98 -9.55
C ASP A 77 -14.12 -3.40 -9.41
N LEU A 78 -13.31 -3.48 -10.47
CA LEU A 78 -12.00 -2.83 -10.54
C LEU A 78 -12.10 -1.31 -10.49
N ALA A 79 -13.20 -0.72 -10.96
CA ALA A 79 -13.41 0.73 -10.91
C ALA A 79 -13.73 1.24 -9.48
N VAL A 80 -14.13 0.36 -8.56
CA VAL A 80 -14.52 0.71 -7.17
C VAL A 80 -13.45 0.31 -6.13
N ALA A 81 -12.54 -0.61 -6.49
CA ALA A 81 -11.46 -1.12 -5.63
C ALA A 81 -10.42 -0.05 -5.26
#